data_AF-A0A947N7X2-F1
#
_entry.id   AF-A0A947N7X2-F1
#
_cell.length_a   1.000
_cell.length_b   1.000
_cell.length_c   1.000
_cell.angle_alpha   90.00
_cell.angle_beta   90.00
_cell.angle_gamma   90.00
#
_symmetry.space_group_name_H-M   'P 1'
#
loop_
_entity.id
_entity.type
_entity.pdbx_description
1 polymer ?
#
loop_
_entity_poly.entity_id
_entity_poly.type
_entity_poly.pdbx_seq_one_letter_code
_entity_poly.pdbx_strand_id
1 'polypeptide(L)'
;MSDFTGIVTHNDFDGLGSAALLSWAYDIEDVRFAGPITIAKAEIPITREHIVCDLPYPLECGLWFDHHAGNIEELKLRGMDPGGIPGRFAEAPSCVRVVYDFLSEEDDLPGDFADLARAADLVDSF
;
A
#
# COMPACT_ATOMS: atom_id res chain seq x y z
N MET A 1 -15.70 7.94 11.08
CA MET A 1 -14.27 8.23 11.33
C MET A 1 -13.56 6.92 11.04
N SER A 2 -12.57 6.96 10.17
CA SER A 2 -11.75 5.79 9.86
C SER A 2 -11.07 5.26 11.11
N ASP A 3 -10.92 3.94 11.19
CA ASP A 3 -10.17 3.27 12.26
C ASP A 3 -8.65 3.43 12.09
N PHE A 4 -8.20 4.05 10.99
CA PHE A 4 -6.80 4.28 10.68
C PHE A 4 -6.37 5.74 10.96
N THR A 5 -5.17 5.89 11.49
CA THR A 5 -4.59 7.18 11.92
C THR A 5 -3.46 7.66 11.02
N GLY A 6 -2.90 6.80 10.15
CA GLY A 6 -1.83 7.20 9.24
C GLY A 6 -1.54 6.20 8.12
N ILE A 7 -0.87 6.68 7.07
CA ILE A 7 -0.39 5.88 5.94
C ILE A 7 1.15 5.88 5.95
N VAL A 8 1.76 4.71 5.78
CA VAL A 8 3.20 4.55 5.58
C VAL A 8 3.44 4.00 4.19
N THR A 9 4.22 4.71 3.37
CA THR A 9 4.40 4.33 1.97
C THR A 9 5.81 4.61 1.44
N HIS A 10 6.14 4.07 0.28
CA HIS A 10 7.41 4.29 -0.38
C HIS A 10 7.54 5.72 -0.91
N ASN A 11 8.77 6.21 -1.01
CA ASN A 11 9.07 7.62 -1.30
C ASN A 11 9.23 7.94 -2.80
N ASP A 12 8.38 7.35 -3.63
CA ASP A 12 8.36 7.52 -5.09
C ASP A 12 6.95 7.87 -5.60
N PHE A 13 6.75 7.77 -6.92
CA PHE A 13 5.48 8.12 -7.54
C PHE A 13 4.38 7.10 -7.25
N ASP A 14 4.72 5.82 -7.16
CA ASP A 14 3.77 4.75 -6.88
C ASP A 14 3.27 4.84 -5.42
N GLY A 15 4.19 4.97 -4.46
CA GLY A 15 3.84 5.20 -3.07
C GLY A 15 3.01 6.48 -2.86
N LEU A 16 3.39 7.60 -3.52
CA LEU A 16 2.61 8.84 -3.46
C LEU A 16 1.19 8.68 -4.01
N GLY A 17 1.04 8.03 -5.17
CA GLY A 17 -0.28 7.81 -5.75
C GLY A 17 -1.13 6.88 -4.89
N SER A 18 -0.52 5.83 -4.34
CA SER A 18 -1.17 4.87 -3.45
C SER A 18 -1.68 5.56 -2.20
N ALA A 19 -0.86 6.41 -1.57
CA ALA A 19 -1.26 7.20 -0.42
C ALA A 19 -2.36 8.22 -0.76
N ALA A 20 -2.39 8.79 -1.96
CA ALA A 20 -3.46 9.72 -2.35
C ALA A 20 -4.84 9.04 -2.41
N LEU A 21 -4.91 7.82 -2.98
CA LEU A 21 -6.15 7.03 -3.02
C LEU A 21 -6.59 6.61 -1.62
N LEU A 22 -5.67 6.10 -0.81
CA LEU A 22 -5.96 5.67 0.56
C LEU A 22 -6.35 6.83 1.48
N SER A 23 -5.68 7.98 1.34
CA SER A 23 -5.99 9.21 2.06
C SER A 23 -7.42 9.66 1.77
N TRP A 24 -7.82 9.65 0.50
CA TRP A 24 -9.19 9.99 0.10
C TRP A 24 -10.22 9.00 0.61
N ALA A 25 -9.97 7.69 0.47
CA ALA A 25 -10.93 6.64 0.84
C ALA A 25 -11.14 6.54 2.36
N TYR A 26 -10.09 6.76 3.14
CA TYR A 26 -10.11 6.58 4.59
C TYR A 26 -10.05 7.90 5.38
N ASP A 27 -10.12 9.06 4.73
CA ASP A 27 -10.06 10.39 5.38
C ASP A 27 -8.82 10.54 6.30
N ILE A 28 -7.64 10.16 5.77
CA ILE A 28 -6.36 10.17 6.49
C ILE A 28 -5.46 11.29 5.97
N GLU A 29 -5.01 12.18 6.85
CA GLU A 29 -4.10 13.29 6.48
C GLU A 29 -2.62 13.00 6.83
N ASP A 30 -2.34 12.08 7.76
CA ASP A 30 -0.97 11.74 8.17
C ASP A 30 -0.35 10.69 7.22
N VAL A 31 0.56 11.14 6.35
CA VAL A 31 1.31 10.29 5.42
C VAL A 31 2.80 10.37 5.76
N ARG A 32 3.43 9.21 5.94
CA ARG A 32 4.86 9.07 6.24
C ARG A 32 5.54 8.27 5.16
N PHE A 33 6.57 8.84 4.56
CA PHE A 33 7.40 8.17 3.58
C PHE A 33 8.54 7.39 4.25
N ALA A 34 8.75 6.16 3.79
CA ALA A 34 9.80 5.26 4.28
C ALA A 34 10.43 4.47 3.13
N GLY A 35 11.63 3.93 3.36
CA GLY A 35 12.25 2.96 2.45
C GLY A 35 12.05 1.52 2.95
N PRO A 36 12.20 0.49 2.07
CA PRO A 36 12.04 -0.91 2.45
C PRO A 36 12.94 -1.34 3.62
N ILE A 37 14.17 -0.82 3.68
CA ILE A 37 15.13 -1.11 4.75
C ILE A 37 14.63 -0.58 6.10
N THR A 38 14.02 0.61 6.12
CA THR A 38 13.46 1.21 7.34
C THR A 38 12.33 0.35 7.90
N ILE A 39 11.49 -0.21 7.02
CA ILE A 39 10.42 -1.14 7.39
C ILE A 39 10.97 -2.47 7.90
N ALA A 40 11.90 -3.09 7.17
CA ALA A 40 12.49 -4.37 7.54
C ALA A 40 13.23 -4.32 8.90
N LYS A 41 13.78 -3.16 9.25
CA LYS A 41 14.45 -2.93 10.54
C LYS A 41 13.53 -2.43 11.66
N ALA A 42 12.24 -2.24 11.39
CA ALA A 42 11.27 -1.67 12.34
C ALA A 42 11.75 -0.34 12.95
N GLU A 43 12.37 0.53 12.14
CA GLU A 43 12.90 1.82 12.59
C GLU A 43 11.81 2.88 12.82
N ILE A 44 10.60 2.64 12.31
CA ILE A 44 9.41 3.47 12.54
C ILE A 44 8.32 2.66 13.23
N PRO A 45 7.59 3.25 14.20
CA PRO A 45 6.48 2.57 14.86
C PRO A 45 5.30 2.43 13.90
N ILE A 46 4.85 1.19 13.69
CA ILE A 46 3.67 0.84 12.90
C ILE A 46 2.78 -0.03 13.77
N THR A 47 1.47 0.23 13.73
CA THR A 47 0.44 -0.46 14.51
C THR A 47 -0.74 -0.79 13.60
N ARG A 48 -1.76 -1.46 14.14
CA ARG A 48 -3.02 -1.75 13.42
C ARG A 48 -3.82 -0.52 12.98
N GLU A 49 -3.46 0.66 13.49
CA GLU A 49 -4.06 1.92 13.07
C GLU A 49 -3.39 2.49 11.81
N HIS A 50 -2.34 1.86 11.29
CA HIS A 50 -1.62 2.35 10.11
C HIS A 50 -1.95 1.50 8.88
N ILE A 51 -2.12 2.15 7.74
CA ILE A 51 -2.12 1.48 6.42
C ILE A 51 -0.68 1.52 5.90
N VAL A 52 -0.18 0.39 5.40
CA VAL A 52 1.14 0.31 4.75
C VAL A 52 0.95 -0.05 3.29
N CYS A 53 1.48 0.75 2.38
CA CYS A 53 1.42 0.45 0.95
C CYS A 53 2.78 0.60 0.29
N ASP A 54 3.01 -0.19 -0.76
CA ASP A 54 4.21 -0.15 -1.61
C ASP A 54 5.52 -0.44 -0.85
N LEU A 55 5.41 -1.20 0.24
CA LEU A 55 6.50 -1.50 1.15
C LEU A 55 6.40 -2.94 1.65
N PRO A 56 7.52 -3.57 2.07
CA PRO A 56 7.48 -4.88 2.70
C PRO A 56 6.56 -4.88 3.93
N TYR A 57 5.96 -6.03 4.24
CA TYR A 57 5.04 -6.15 5.37
C TYR A 57 5.76 -5.97 6.74
N PRO A 58 5.34 -4.99 7.58
CA PRO A 58 6.01 -4.60 8.83
C PRO A 58 5.74 -5.49 10.06
N LEU A 59 5.32 -6.75 9.88
CA LEU A 59 4.78 -7.67 10.92
C LEU A 59 3.39 -7.31 11.45
N GLU A 60 3.04 -6.02 11.52
CA GLU A 60 1.74 -5.56 11.96
C GLU A 60 1.35 -4.27 11.24
N CYS A 61 0.15 -4.23 10.66
CA CYS A 61 -0.52 -3.02 10.21
C CYS A 61 -2.03 -3.29 10.10
N GLY A 62 -2.81 -2.25 9.86
CA GLY A 62 -4.26 -2.32 9.71
C GLY A 62 -4.67 -2.84 8.34
N LEU A 63 -4.04 -2.31 7.29
CA LEU A 63 -4.16 -2.78 5.91
C LEU A 63 -2.77 -2.74 5.25
N TRP A 64 -2.51 -3.74 4.40
CA TRP A 64 -1.29 -3.83 3.61
C TRP A 64 -1.60 -3.93 2.12
N PHE A 65 -0.97 -3.08 1.31
CA PHE A 65 -1.08 -3.10 -0.14
C PHE A 65 0.30 -3.21 -0.78
N ASP A 66 0.48 -4.14 -1.69
CA ASP A 66 1.76 -4.31 -2.37
C ASP A 66 1.61 -5.10 -3.68
N HIS A 67 2.60 -4.98 -4.55
CA HIS A 67 2.66 -5.67 -5.84
C HIS A 67 4.01 -6.38 -6.08
N HIS A 68 5.01 -6.13 -5.23
CA HIS A 68 6.34 -6.72 -5.35
C HIS A 68 6.34 -8.21 -5.00
N ALA A 69 6.56 -9.08 -5.99
CA ALA A 69 6.67 -10.53 -5.78
C ALA A 69 7.72 -10.90 -4.71
N GLY A 70 8.82 -10.15 -4.62
CA GLY A 70 9.86 -10.37 -3.61
C GLY A 70 9.38 -10.25 -2.16
N ASN A 71 8.46 -9.31 -1.88
CA ASN A 71 7.92 -9.11 -0.54
C ASN A 71 6.98 -10.27 -0.12
N ILE A 72 6.24 -10.83 -1.08
CA ILE A 72 5.45 -12.05 -0.86
C ILE A 72 6.34 -13.27 -0.61
N GLU A 73 7.42 -13.43 -1.36
CA GLU A 73 8.36 -14.52 -1.12
C GLU A 73 9.02 -14.39 0.26
N GLU A 74 9.33 -13.16 0.71
CA GLU A 74 9.82 -12.92 2.06
C GLU A 74 8.82 -13.36 3.14
N LEU A 75 7.54 -13.05 2.97
CA LEU A 75 6.47 -13.49 3.88
C LEU A 75 6.40 -15.03 3.98
N LYS A 76 6.44 -15.71 2.83
CA LYS A 76 6.43 -17.17 2.77
C LYS A 76 7.65 -17.79 3.46
N LEU A 77 8.84 -17.22 3.24
CA LEU A 77 10.08 -17.66 3.91
C LEU A 77 10.02 -17.48 5.43
N ARG A 78 9.26 -16.49 5.91
CA ARG A 78 9.00 -16.24 7.33
C ARG A 78 7.85 -17.10 7.89
N GLY A 79 7.25 -17.96 7.07
CA GLY A 79 6.15 -18.84 7.47
C GLY A 79 4.82 -18.10 7.70
N MET A 80 4.66 -16.90 7.12
CA MET A 80 3.41 -16.13 7.18
C MET A 80 2.57 -16.40 5.93
N ASP A 81 1.25 -16.48 6.12
CA ASP A 81 0.27 -16.59 5.04
C ASP A 81 -0.17 -15.19 4.59
N PRO A 82 0.17 -14.75 3.37
CA PRO A 82 -0.29 -13.46 2.85
C PRO A 82 -1.81 -13.32 2.78
N GLY A 83 -2.55 -14.43 2.59
CA GLY A 83 -4.01 -14.42 2.55
C GLY A 83 -4.67 -14.07 3.89
N GLY A 84 -3.91 -14.13 4.99
CA GLY A 84 -4.36 -13.70 6.32
C GLY A 84 -4.08 -12.23 6.64
N ILE A 85 -3.40 -11.50 5.75
CA ILE A 85 -3.06 -10.08 5.95
C ILE A 85 -4.18 -9.22 5.35
N PRO A 86 -4.84 -8.35 6.14
CA PRO A 86 -5.84 -7.43 5.61
C PRO A 86 -5.27 -6.48 4.55
N GLY A 87 -6.05 -6.16 3.53
CA GLY A 87 -5.63 -5.37 2.36
C GLY A 87 -5.55 -6.25 1.11
N ARG A 88 -4.60 -5.96 0.22
CA ARG A 88 -4.46 -6.71 -1.04
C ARG A 88 -3.01 -6.73 -1.51
N PHE A 89 -2.53 -7.94 -1.80
CA PHE A 89 -1.40 -8.14 -2.70
C PHE A 89 -1.92 -8.56 -4.07
N ALA A 90 -1.37 -8.00 -5.15
CA ALA A 90 -1.57 -8.50 -6.50
C ALA A 90 -0.35 -8.21 -7.38
N GLU A 91 0.02 -9.15 -8.25
CA GLU A 91 1.01 -8.90 -9.30
C GLU A 91 0.40 -7.94 -10.34
N ALA A 92 0.60 -6.65 -10.11
CA ALA A 92 0.10 -5.55 -10.92
C ALA A 92 1.27 -4.63 -11.35
N PRO A 93 1.09 -3.79 -12.38
CA PRO A 93 2.16 -2.90 -12.86
C PRO A 93 2.56 -1.80 -11.86
N SER A 94 1.76 -1.55 -10.82
CA SER A 94 2.02 -0.58 -9.74
C SER A 94 1.21 -0.94 -8.48
N CYS A 95 1.63 -0.48 -7.32
CA CYS A 95 0.84 -0.52 -6.09
C CYS A 95 -0.42 0.35 -6.18
N VAL A 96 -0.36 1.49 -6.87
CA VAL A 96 -1.54 2.34 -7.15
C VAL A 96 -2.64 1.53 -7.83
N ARG A 97 -2.29 0.67 -8.79
CA ARG A 97 -3.25 -0.23 -9.44
C ARG A 97 -3.90 -1.19 -8.45
N VAL A 98 -3.11 -1.79 -7.55
CA VAL A 98 -3.63 -2.70 -6.52
C VAL A 98 -4.64 -1.99 -5.62
N VAL A 99 -4.30 -0.77 -5.17
CA VAL A 99 -5.18 0.06 -4.32
C VAL A 99 -6.43 0.49 -5.09
N TYR A 100 -6.28 0.99 -6.32
CA TYR A 100 -7.39 1.42 -7.17
C TYR A 100 -8.40 0.30 -7.39
N ASP A 101 -7.93 -0.87 -7.82
CA ASP A 101 -8.79 -2.02 -8.10
C ASP A 101 -9.50 -2.47 -6.81
N PHE A 102 -8.80 -2.51 -5.67
CA PHE A 102 -9.40 -2.83 -4.36
C PHE A 102 -10.53 -1.86 -3.98
N LEU A 103 -10.28 -0.55 -4.05
CA LEU A 103 -11.28 0.45 -3.65
C LEU A 103 -12.46 0.53 -4.62
N SER A 104 -12.22 0.30 -5.92
CA SER A 104 -13.26 0.33 -6.96
C SER A 104 -14.27 -0.81 -6.88
N GLU A 105 -13.99 -1.85 -6.10
CA GLU A 105 -14.94 -2.93 -5.82
C GLU A 105 -16.00 -2.52 -4.79
N GLU A 106 -15.70 -1.53 -3.96
CA GLU A 106 -16.56 -1.08 -2.86
C GLU A 106 -17.28 0.24 -3.18
N ASP A 107 -16.63 1.16 -3.90
CA ASP A 107 -17.16 2.50 -4.16
C ASP A 107 -16.82 3.05 -5.57
N ASP A 108 -17.62 4.01 -6.03
CA ASP A 108 -17.33 4.81 -7.23
C ASP A 108 -16.22 5.83 -6.93
N LEU A 109 -15.07 5.66 -7.56
CA LEU A 109 -13.90 6.53 -7.39
C LEU A 109 -13.96 7.77 -8.31
N PRO A 110 -13.36 8.91 -7.90
CA PRO A 110 -13.14 10.05 -8.78
C PRO A 110 -12.43 9.63 -10.07
N GLY A 111 -12.89 10.14 -11.23
CA GLY A 111 -12.37 9.74 -12.54
C GLY A 111 -10.85 9.94 -12.69
N ASP A 112 -10.31 10.98 -12.05
CA ASP A 112 -8.87 11.28 -12.07
C ASP A 112 -8.01 10.18 -11.41
N PHE A 113 -8.58 9.35 -10.52
CA PHE A 113 -7.85 8.23 -9.91
C PHE A 113 -7.57 7.11 -10.90
N ALA A 114 -8.44 6.92 -11.89
CA ALA A 114 -8.20 5.97 -12.97
C ALA A 114 -7.04 6.46 -13.87
N ASP A 115 -6.93 7.77 -14.08
CA ASP A 115 -5.82 8.39 -14.81
C ASP A 115 -4.51 8.28 -14.02
N LEU A 116 -4.55 8.52 -12.70
CA LEU A 116 -3.40 8.36 -11.81
C LEU A 116 -2.88 6.92 -11.81
N ALA A 117 -3.75 5.93 -11.68
CA ALA A 117 -3.36 4.52 -11.76
C ALA A 117 -2.72 4.18 -13.11
N ARG A 118 -3.29 4.66 -14.22
CA ARG A 118 -2.68 4.47 -15.55
C ARG A 118 -1.32 5.15 -15.69
N ALA A 119 -1.11 6.30 -15.05
CA ALA A 119 0.18 6.97 -15.05
C ALA A 119 1.21 6.19 -14.21
N ALA A 120 0.83 5.70 -13.04
CA ALA A 120 1.69 4.91 -12.17
C ALA A 120 2.12 3.59 -12.85
N ASP A 121 1.17 2.89 -13.48
CA ASP A 121 1.45 1.68 -14.26
C ASP A 121 2.55 1.89 -15.32
N LEU A 122 2.62 3.07 -15.94
CA LEU A 122 3.66 3.40 -16.93
C LEU A 122 5.01 3.74 -16.30
N VAL A 123 5.03 4.28 -15.09
CA VAL A 123 6.25 4.74 -14.41
C VAL A 123 6.93 3.60 -13.66
N ASP A 124 6.16 2.72 -13.04
CA ASP A 124 6.66 1.70 -12.12
C ASP A 124 6.91 0.33 -12.79
N SER A 125 6.40 0.12 -14.00
CA SER A 125 6.53 -1.14 -14.74
C SER A 125 7.91 -1.46 -15.34
N PHE A 126 9.00 -0.81 -14.89
CA PHE A 126 10.36 -0.96 -15.44
C PHE A 126 11.29 -1.86 -14.63
#